data_AF-A0A6M1SNR9-F1
#
_entry.id   AF-A0A6M1SNR9-F1
#
_cell.length_a   1.000
_cell.length_b   1.000
_cell.length_c   1.000
_cell.angle_alpha   90.00
_cell.angle_beta   90.00
_cell.angle_gamma   90.00
#
_symmetry.space_group_name_H-M   'P 1'
#
loop_
_entity.id
_entity.type
_entity.pdbx_description
1 polymer ?
#
loop_
_entity_poly.entity_id
_entity_poly.type
_entity_poly.pdbx_seq_one_letter_code
_entity_poly.pdbx_strand_id
1 'polypeptide(L)'
;MQQTARDGTMKETIRRVTPSDIKSYTDKIIVNEYQFRMNRTEETNSSLYFETYWKTLEPNTAEQEAGISDVRLRIKIRSQKLRRGMDEFTVHNLNFTAELQGTTDNNTGSWNNIRITPEREEFIDAIFDDYETEFKAGVMEY
;
A
#
# COMPACT_ATOMS: atom_id res chain seq x y z
N MET A 1 -16.24 12.48 18.11
CA MET A 1 -14.90 12.26 17.52
C MET A 1 -15.07 12.26 16.01
N GLN A 2 -14.61 13.30 15.32
CA GLN A 2 -14.79 13.42 13.87
C GLN A 2 -13.69 12.60 13.18
N GLN A 3 -14.03 11.43 12.65
CA GLN A 3 -13.17 10.71 11.72
C GLN A 3 -13.12 11.52 10.42
N THR A 4 -12.03 12.25 10.20
CA THR A 4 -11.71 12.86 8.90
C THR A 4 -11.69 11.75 7.86
N ALA A 5 -12.70 11.75 6.97
CA ALA A 5 -12.76 10.86 5.84
C ALA A 5 -11.45 10.97 5.04
N ARG A 6 -10.72 9.86 4.88
CA ARG A 6 -9.49 9.81 4.08
C ARG A 6 -9.87 9.91 2.60
N ASP A 7 -9.32 10.89 1.90
CA ASP A 7 -9.61 11.24 0.49
C ASP A 7 -9.00 10.19 -0.46
N GLY A 8 -9.68 9.04 -0.59
CA GLY A 8 -9.32 7.91 -1.46
C GLY A 8 -7.88 7.40 -1.35
N THR A 9 -7.15 7.82 -0.32
CA THR A 9 -5.73 7.53 -0.17
C THR A 9 -5.44 7.31 1.30
N MET A 10 -4.86 6.16 1.61
CA MET A 10 -4.33 5.81 2.92
C MET A 10 -2.81 5.77 2.84
N LYS A 11 -2.15 6.36 3.84
CA LYS A 11 -0.69 6.45 3.90
C LYS A 11 -0.20 6.03 5.26
N GLU A 12 0.76 5.12 5.25
CA GLU A 12 1.37 4.59 6.46
C GLU A 12 2.89 4.52 6.30
N THR A 13 3.61 4.39 7.40
CA THR A 13 5.07 4.46 7.37
C THR A 13 5.69 3.47 8.33
N ILE A 14 6.52 2.58 7.80
CA ILE A 14 7.37 1.67 8.56
C ILE A 14 8.77 2.28 8.60
N ARG A 15 9.34 2.39 9.80
CA ARG A 15 10.66 3.00 10.00
C ARG A 15 11.72 1.94 10.21
N ARG A 16 12.94 2.22 9.76
CA ARG A 16 14.17 1.43 10.02
C ARG A 16 14.12 0.03 9.42
N VAL A 17 13.81 -0.05 8.13
CA VAL A 17 13.82 -1.31 7.36
C VAL A 17 15.06 -1.41 6.47
N THR A 18 15.52 -2.63 6.15
CA THR A 18 16.64 -2.82 5.21
C THR A 18 16.12 -2.94 3.77
N PRO A 19 16.89 -2.52 2.75
CA PRO A 19 16.44 -2.59 1.36
C PRO A 19 16.21 -4.02 0.85
N SER A 20 16.96 -5.00 1.36
CA SER A 20 16.79 -6.41 1.01
C SER A 20 15.44 -6.95 1.49
N ASP A 21 15.09 -6.67 2.75
CA ASP A 21 13.80 -7.04 3.33
C ASP A 21 12.63 -6.42 2.57
N ILE A 22 12.77 -5.15 2.16
CA ILE A 22 11.73 -4.46 1.40
C ILE A 22 11.40 -5.20 0.10
N LYS A 23 12.39 -5.66 -0.66
CA LYS A 23 12.14 -6.40 -1.90
C LYS A 23 11.47 -7.74 -1.62
N SER A 24 12.02 -8.52 -0.69
CA SER A 24 11.53 -9.86 -0.35
C SER A 24 10.11 -9.83 0.19
N TYR A 25 9.79 -8.92 1.10
CA TYR A 25 8.46 -8.81 1.69
C TYR A 25 7.45 -8.20 0.70
N THR A 26 7.87 -7.28 -0.18
CA THR A 26 7.00 -6.80 -1.27
C THR A 26 6.54 -7.97 -2.15
N ASP A 27 7.46 -8.85 -2.55
CA ASP A 27 7.12 -10.01 -3.38
C ASP A 27 6.23 -11.00 -2.60
N LYS A 28 6.62 -11.37 -1.37
CA LYS A 28 5.86 -12.29 -0.53
C LYS A 28 4.43 -11.82 -0.27
N ILE A 29 4.26 -10.60 0.24
CA ILE A 29 2.95 -10.12 0.70
C ILE A 29 2.15 -9.55 -0.48
N ILE A 30 2.70 -8.55 -1.17
CA ILE A 30 1.92 -7.82 -2.16
C ILE A 30 1.63 -8.70 -3.38
N VAL A 31 2.63 -9.46 -3.85
CA VAL A 31 2.47 -10.30 -5.06
C VAL A 31 1.90 -11.68 -4.73
N ASN A 32 2.46 -12.42 -3.77
CA ASN A 32 2.05 -13.80 -3.55
C ASN A 32 0.84 -13.95 -2.62
N GLU A 33 0.73 -13.17 -1.55
CA GLU A 33 -0.40 -13.31 -0.61
C GLU A 33 -1.63 -12.56 -1.11
N TYR A 34 -1.46 -11.27 -1.41
CA TYR A 34 -2.56 -10.41 -1.85
C TYR A 34 -2.73 -10.38 -3.37
N GLN A 35 -1.94 -11.14 -4.14
CA GLN A 35 -2.15 -11.36 -5.58
C GLN A 35 -2.19 -10.06 -6.41
N PHE A 36 -1.48 -9.02 -5.98
CA PHE A 36 -1.30 -7.82 -6.81
C PHE A 36 -0.24 -8.07 -7.87
N ARG A 37 -0.42 -7.47 -9.04
CA ARG A 37 0.60 -7.49 -10.10
C ARG A 37 1.47 -6.25 -10.00
N MET A 38 2.78 -6.41 -10.08
CA MET A 38 3.71 -5.27 -10.12
C MET A 38 3.64 -4.56 -11.47
N ASN A 39 3.41 -3.25 -11.44
CA ASN A 39 3.41 -2.37 -12.61
C ASN A 39 4.78 -1.73 -12.83
N ARG A 40 5.36 -1.18 -11.75
CA ARG A 40 6.62 -0.45 -11.82
C ARG A 40 7.47 -0.76 -10.61
N THR A 41 8.75 -1.03 -10.85
CA THR A 41 9.77 -1.13 -9.82
C THR A 41 10.93 -0.22 -10.20
N GLU A 42 11.33 0.67 -9.29
CA GLU A 42 12.48 1.54 -9.49
C GLU A 42 13.40 1.44 -8.28
N GLU A 43 14.68 1.24 -8.55
CA GLU A 43 15.72 1.21 -7.54
C GLU A 43 16.77 2.28 -7.86
N THR A 44 17.06 3.10 -6.86
CA THR A 44 18.22 3.98 -6.86
C THR A 44 19.07 3.70 -5.62
N ASN A 45 20.29 4.22 -5.60
CA ASN A 45 21.20 4.10 -4.45
C ASN A 45 20.62 4.65 -3.12
N SER A 46 19.50 5.37 -3.15
CA SER A 46 18.90 6.01 -1.98
C SER A 46 17.40 5.75 -1.81
N SER A 47 16.76 5.06 -2.75
CA SER A 47 15.32 4.83 -2.72
C SER A 47 14.89 3.59 -3.48
N LEU A 48 13.90 2.89 -2.95
CA LEU A 48 13.14 1.87 -3.68
C LEU A 48 11.73 2.38 -3.90
N TYR A 49 11.17 2.09 -5.07
CA TYR A 49 9.79 2.37 -5.41
C TYR A 49 9.16 1.14 -6.03
N PHE A 50 8.01 0.73 -5.51
CA PHE A 50 7.18 -0.32 -6.08
C PHE A 50 5.78 0.25 -6.26
N GLU A 51 5.17 -0.06 -7.40
CA GLU A 51 3.80 0.30 -7.71
C GLU A 51 3.11 -0.90 -8.34
N THR A 52 1.94 -1.24 -7.83
CA THR A 52 1.09 -2.29 -8.40
C THR A 52 0.27 -1.75 -9.57
N TYR A 53 -0.19 -2.65 -10.43
CA TYR A 53 -1.36 -2.37 -11.25
C TYR A 53 -2.58 -2.11 -10.35
N TRP A 54 -3.57 -1.42 -10.91
CA TRP A 54 -4.88 -1.35 -10.30
C TRP A 54 -5.48 -2.76 -10.22
N LYS A 55 -5.83 -3.19 -9.01
CA LYS A 55 -6.56 -4.43 -8.75
C LYS A 55 -8.03 -4.09 -8.57
N THR A 56 -8.89 -4.65 -9.40
CA THR A 56 -10.34 -4.51 -9.26
C THR A 56 -10.81 -5.27 -8.02
N LEU A 57 -11.72 -4.66 -7.27
CA LEU A 57 -12.36 -5.22 -6.09
C LEU A 57 -13.88 -5.10 -6.26
N GLU A 58 -14.62 -6.06 -5.75
CA GLU A 58 -16.08 -5.98 -5.70
C GLU A 58 -16.49 -4.89 -4.72
N PRO A 59 -17.40 -3.97 -5.08
CA PRO A 59 -17.84 -2.89 -4.19
C PRO A 59 -18.55 -3.46 -2.96
N ASN A 60 -18.25 -2.93 -1.78
CA ASN A 60 -18.97 -3.30 -0.57
C ASN A 60 -20.35 -2.64 -0.50
N THR A 61 -21.13 -2.98 0.53
CA THR A 61 -22.51 -2.48 0.68
C THR A 61 -22.57 -0.96 0.67
N ALA A 62 -21.69 -0.28 1.42
CA ALA A 62 -21.68 1.19 1.51
C ALA A 62 -21.29 1.85 0.17
N GLU A 63 -20.38 1.26 -0.59
CA GLU A 63 -19.98 1.71 -1.93
C GLU A 63 -21.13 1.52 -2.93
N GLN A 64 -21.83 0.38 -2.87
CA GLN A 64 -23.01 0.11 -3.69
C GLN A 64 -24.17 1.08 -3.36
N GLU A 65 -24.41 1.36 -2.08
CA GLU A 65 -25.39 2.35 -1.63
C GLU A 65 -25.03 3.78 -2.11
N ALA A 66 -23.74 4.06 -2.29
CA ALA A 66 -23.24 5.30 -2.89
C ALA A 66 -23.30 5.31 -4.44
N GLY A 67 -23.82 4.25 -5.06
CA GLY A 67 -23.95 4.12 -6.51
C GLY A 67 -22.64 3.75 -7.24
N ILE A 68 -21.63 3.26 -6.51
CA ILE A 68 -20.37 2.79 -7.10
C ILE A 68 -20.59 1.38 -7.66
N SER A 69 -20.30 1.22 -8.96
CA SER A 69 -20.44 -0.05 -9.68
C SER A 69 -19.18 -0.90 -9.56
N ASP A 70 -18.00 -0.27 -9.66
CA ASP A 70 -16.72 -0.97 -9.60
C ASP A 70 -15.71 -0.17 -8.77
N VAL A 71 -14.85 -0.89 -8.07
CA VAL A 71 -13.79 -0.33 -7.23
C VAL A 71 -12.45 -0.90 -7.66
N ARG A 72 -11.40 -0.08 -7.58
CA ARG A 72 -10.03 -0.52 -7.81
C ARG A 72 -9.08 0.05 -6.78
N LEU A 73 -8.11 -0.76 -6.39
CA LEU A 73 -7.09 -0.44 -5.41
C LEU A 73 -5.71 -0.54 -6.05
N ARG A 74 -4.84 0.43 -5.75
CA ARG A 74 -3.43 0.39 -6.11
C ARG A 74 -2.58 0.63 -4.88
N ILE A 75 -1.51 -0.14 -4.77
CA ILE A 75 -0.53 -0.01 -3.70
C ILE A 75 0.76 0.58 -4.29
N LYS A 76 1.30 1.56 -3.56
CA LYS A 76 2.59 2.18 -3.83
C LYS A 76 3.44 2.09 -2.58
N ILE A 77 4.65 1.60 -2.73
CA ILE A 77 5.62 1.46 -1.66
C ILE A 77 6.84 2.28 -2.05
N ARG A 78 7.21 3.25 -1.21
CA ARG A 78 8.39 4.09 -1.43
C ARG A 78 9.30 4.08 -0.22
N SER A 79 10.49 3.52 -0.39
CA SER A 79 11.54 3.59 0.61
C SER A 79 12.47 4.78 0.36
N GLN A 80 12.93 5.42 1.43
CA GLN A 80 13.93 6.48 1.39
C GLN A 80 15.00 6.19 2.44
N LYS A 81 16.27 6.24 2.04
CA LYS A 81 17.41 6.04 2.93
C LYS A 81 17.41 7.11 4.01
N LEU A 82 17.50 6.69 5.27
CA LEU A 82 17.72 7.59 6.38
C LEU A 82 19.18 8.06 6.35
N ARG A 83 19.39 9.38 6.24
CA ARG A 83 20.72 9.99 6.41
C ARG A 83 21.05 9.98 7.90
N ARG A 84 21.61 8.90 8.42
CA ARG A 84 22.28 8.90 9.73
C ARG A 84 23.72 8.47 9.54
N GLY A 85 24.64 9.28 10.08
CA GLY A 85 26.07 9.08 9.93
C GLY A 85 26.55 7.82 10.63
N MET A 86 27.56 7.19 10.03
CA MET A 86 28.50 6.25 10.65
C MET A 86 27.96 4.89 11.14
N ASP A 87 26.79 4.45 10.70
CA ASP A 87 26.33 3.06 10.93
C ASP A 87 26.50 2.21 9.66
N GLU A 88 27.06 1.01 9.84
CA GLU A 88 27.37 0.03 8.78
C GLU A 88 26.11 -0.52 8.08
N PHE A 89 24.92 -0.21 8.62
CA PHE A 89 23.63 -0.68 8.13
C PHE A 89 22.84 0.44 7.42
N THR A 90 22.56 0.24 6.13
CA THR A 90 21.71 1.14 5.35
C THR A 90 20.24 0.92 5.72
N VAL A 91 19.71 1.79 6.59
CA VAL A 91 18.30 1.78 7.02
C VAL A 91 17.45 2.76 6.21
N HIS A 92 16.22 2.35 5.89
CA HIS A 92 15.25 3.12 5.12
C HIS A 92 13.98 3.40 5.95
N ASN A 93 13.29 4.49 5.62
CA ASN A 93 11.88 4.66 5.94
C ASN A 93 11.06 4.20 4.73
N LEU A 94 10.09 3.33 4.96
CA LEU A 94 9.17 2.85 3.94
C LEU A 94 7.83 3.57 4.11
N ASN A 95 7.38 4.22 3.05
CA ASN A 95 6.06 4.82 2.97
C ASN A 95 5.16 3.88 2.16
N PHE A 96 4.13 3.37 2.81
CA PHE A 96 3.06 2.60 2.18
C PHE A 96 1.95 3.58 1.78
N THR A 97 1.43 3.46 0.58
CA THR A 97 0.33 4.29 0.08
C THR A 97 -0.65 3.41 -0.69
N ALA A 98 -1.88 3.34 -0.20
CA ALA A 98 -2.99 2.68 -0.86
C ALA A 98 -3.92 3.73 -1.46
N GLU A 99 -4.20 3.64 -2.76
CA GLU A 99 -5.11 4.51 -3.49
C GLU A 99 -6.36 3.72 -3.90
N LEU A 100 -7.53 4.22 -3.55
CA LEU A 100 -8.83 3.63 -3.82
C LEU A 100 -9.60 4.53 -4.80
N GLN A 101 -10.06 3.93 -5.89
CA GLN A 101 -10.88 4.60 -6.89
C GLN A 101 -12.13 3.80 -7.16
N GLY A 102 -13.22 4.49 -7.43
CA GLY A 102 -14.47 3.90 -7.86
C GLY A 102 -15.02 4.56 -9.10
N THR A 103 -15.89 3.86 -9.79
CA THR A 103 -16.70 4.42 -10.87
C THR A 103 -18.17 4.15 -10.62
N THR A 104 -19.02 5.13 -10.92
CA THR A 104 -20.47 4.96 -10.93
C THR A 104 -20.97 4.37 -12.26
N ASP A 105 -20.13 4.39 -13.29
CA ASP A 105 -20.44 3.88 -14.62
C ASP A 105 -19.21 3.20 -15.24
N ASN A 106 -19.29 1.89 -15.47
CA ASN A 106 -18.16 1.11 -15.98
C ASN A 106 -17.91 1.33 -17.49
N ASN A 107 -18.83 1.98 -18.21
CA ASN A 107 -18.71 2.22 -19.66
C ASN A 107 -17.95 3.51 -20.00
N THR A 108 -18.03 4.52 -19.13
CA THR A 108 -17.41 5.85 -19.33
C THR A 108 -15.93 5.89 -19.02
N GLY A 109 -15.40 4.87 -18.33
CA GLY A 109 -14.00 4.81 -17.90
C GLY A 109 -13.62 5.93 -16.90
N SER A 110 -14.59 6.60 -16.29
CA SER A 110 -14.37 7.73 -15.38
C SER A 110 -14.14 7.26 -13.95
N TRP A 111 -12.88 6.97 -13.62
CA TRP A 111 -12.47 6.57 -12.28
C TRP A 111 -12.19 7.78 -11.40
N ASN A 112 -12.86 7.85 -10.26
CA ASN A 112 -12.71 8.93 -9.29
C ASN A 112 -12.21 8.37 -7.96
N ASN A 113 -11.46 9.19 -7.21
CA ASN A 113 -11.12 8.83 -5.84
C ASN A 113 -12.42 8.76 -5.03
N ILE A 114 -12.64 7.63 -4.37
CA ILE A 114 -13.81 7.42 -3.52
C ILE A 114 -13.39 7.43 -2.06
N ARG A 115 -14.34 7.71 -1.18
CA ARG A 115 -14.09 7.66 0.27
C ARG A 115 -13.70 6.24 0.68
N ILE A 116 -12.63 6.12 1.45
CA ILE A 116 -12.30 4.85 2.11
C ILE A 116 -13.37 4.57 3.17
N THR A 117 -14.12 3.50 2.97
CA THR A 117 -15.11 2.99 3.94
C THR A 117 -14.40 2.21 5.04
N PRO A 118 -15.02 2.01 6.23
CA PRO A 118 -14.40 1.25 7.31
C PRO A 118 -13.94 -0.15 6.87
N GLU A 119 -14.75 -0.88 6.10
CA GLU A 119 -14.38 -2.21 5.59
C GLU A 119 -13.15 -2.17 4.66
N ARG A 120 -13.00 -1.09 3.87
CA ARG A 120 -11.81 -0.89 3.03
C ARG A 120 -10.60 -0.48 3.84
N GLU A 121 -10.80 0.32 4.87
CA GLU A 121 -9.75 0.65 5.82
C GLU A 121 -9.25 -0.64 6.48
N GLU A 122 -10.11 -1.47 7.04
CA GLU A 122 -9.75 -2.76 7.64
C GLU A 122 -8.99 -3.68 6.67
N PHE A 123 -9.42 -3.75 5.40
CA PHE A 123 -8.69 -4.53 4.39
C PHE A 123 -7.30 -3.97 4.08
N ILE A 124 -7.16 -2.64 3.99
CA ILE A 124 -5.86 -1.99 3.73
C ILE A 124 -4.95 -2.10 4.95
N ASP A 125 -5.52 -1.94 6.16
CA ASP A 125 -4.82 -2.08 7.43
C ASP A 125 -4.30 -3.52 7.61
N ALA A 126 -5.09 -4.54 7.24
CA ALA A 126 -4.63 -5.92 7.25
C ALA A 126 -3.40 -6.14 6.35
N ILE A 127 -3.43 -5.61 5.12
CA ILE A 127 -2.26 -5.67 4.22
C ILE A 127 -1.05 -5.00 4.87
N PHE A 128 -1.26 -3.85 5.50
CA PHE A 128 -0.19 -3.11 6.15
C PHE A 128 0.34 -3.83 7.40
N ASP A 129 -0.52 -4.43 8.21
CA ASP A 129 -0.15 -5.14 9.43
C ASP A 129 0.63 -6.42 9.12
N ASP A 130 0.23 -7.20 8.11
CA ASP A 130 1.01 -8.34 7.61
C ASP A 130 2.39 -7.86 7.12
N TYR A 131 2.41 -6.72 6.42
CA TYR A 131 3.64 -6.08 5.96
C TYR A 131 4.55 -5.65 7.12
N GLU A 132 4.01 -4.99 8.14
CA GLU A 132 4.74 -4.55 9.32
C GLU A 132 5.20 -5.72 10.19
N THR A 133 4.39 -6.77 10.32
CA THR A 133 4.68 -7.97 11.09
C THR A 133 5.90 -8.70 10.52
N GLU A 134 6.00 -8.86 9.19
CA GLU A 134 7.20 -9.44 8.56
C GLU A 134 8.47 -8.63 8.86
N PHE A 135 8.40 -7.29 8.84
CA PHE A 135 9.54 -6.46 9.22
C PHE A 135 9.90 -6.57 10.70
N LYS A 136 8.91 -6.67 11.59
CA LYS A 136 9.17 -6.86 13.03
C LYS A 136 9.74 -8.25 13.32
N ALA A 137 9.25 -9.29 12.65
CA ALA A 137 9.72 -10.66 12.80
C ALA A 137 11.17 -10.80 12.30
N GLY A 138 11.48 -10.26 11.12
CA GLY A 138 12.84 -10.28 10.58
C GLY A 138 13.87 -9.50 11.42
N VAL A 139 13.43 -8.52 12.24
CA VAL A 139 14.29 -7.80 13.18
C VAL A 139 14.57 -8.59 14.47
N MET A 140 13.73 -9.55 14.86
CA MET A 140 13.97 -10.40 16.03
C MET A 140 14.91 -11.59 15.77
N GLU A 141 15.18 -11.93 14.51
CA GLU A 141 16.07 -13.04 14.13
C GLU A 141 17.55 -12.64 13.96
N TYR A 142 17.92 -11.39 14.25
CA TYR A 142 19.30 -10.86 14.09
C TYR A 142 19.98 -10.49 15.41
#